data_AF-A0A091FDG3-F1
#
_entry.id   AF-A0A091FDG3-F1
#
_cell.length_a   1.000
_cell.length_b   1.000
_cell.length_c   1.000
_cell.angle_alpha   90.00
_cell.angle_beta   90.00
_cell.angle_gamma   90.00
#
_symmetry.space_group_name_H-M   'P 1'
#
loop_
_entity.id
_entity.type
_entity.pdbx_description
1 polymer ?
#
loop_
_entity_poly.entity_id
_entity_poly.type
_entity_poly.pdbx_seq_one_letter_code
_entity_poly.pdbx_strand_id
1 'polypeptide(L)'
;MMKYEWNPAKNEWLKKERHISFEQIIIHLSRGDVWKVTDHPDQSNYPGQKLYFVIVDSYIYVVPYIVEKDYIFLKTIIPSRKATKMYNEEQENQNEIR
;
A
#
# COMPACT_ATOMS: atom_id res chain seq x y z
N MET A 1 -15.46 -4.78 -12.49
CA MET A 1 -14.77 -4.16 -11.33
C MET A 1 -13.86 -5.22 -10.74
N MET A 2 -12.55 -4.97 -10.64
CA MET A 2 -11.62 -5.94 -10.04
C MET A 2 -11.87 -6.03 -8.54
N LYS A 3 -11.91 -7.25 -8.01
CA LYS A 3 -12.06 -7.50 -6.55
C LYS A 3 -10.69 -7.49 -5.88
N TYR A 4 -10.64 -7.19 -4.59
CA TYR A 4 -9.45 -7.38 -3.78
C TYR A 4 -9.54 -8.72 -3.06
N GLU A 5 -8.45 -9.48 -3.11
CA GLU A 5 -8.31 -10.78 -2.47
C GLU A 5 -7.04 -10.78 -1.60
N TRP A 6 -7.05 -11.55 -0.51
CA TRP A 6 -5.91 -11.73 0.38
C TRP A 6 -5.99 -13.04 1.13
N ASN A 7 -4.88 -13.46 1.75
CA ASN A 7 -4.90 -14.60 2.65
C ASN A 7 -5.52 -14.21 4.01
N PRO A 8 -6.62 -14.85 4.47
CA PRO A 8 -7.27 -14.49 5.73
C PRO A 8 -6.38 -14.64 6.97
N ALA A 9 -5.58 -15.71 7.06
CA ALA A 9 -4.67 -15.91 8.19
C ALA A 9 -3.58 -14.83 8.27
N LYS A 10 -3.08 -14.37 7.10
CA LYS A 10 -2.15 -13.24 7.02
C LYS A 10 -2.80 -11.96 7.52
N ASN A 11 -4.07 -11.73 7.20
CA ASN A 11 -4.81 -10.56 7.65
C ASN A 11 -4.98 -10.53 9.18
N GLU A 12 -5.36 -11.65 9.77
CA GLU A 12 -5.47 -11.77 11.22
C GLU A 12 -4.12 -11.57 11.92
N TRP A 13 -3.03 -12.07 11.33
CA TRP A 13 -1.69 -11.79 11.82
C TRP A 13 -1.34 -10.28 11.74
N LEU A 14 -1.68 -9.60 10.65
CA LEU A 14 -1.45 -8.16 10.50
C LEU A 14 -2.25 -7.34 11.53
N LYS A 15 -3.51 -7.72 11.78
CA LYS A 15 -4.36 -7.10 12.81
C LYS A 15 -3.72 -7.20 14.18
N LYS A 16 -3.23 -8.39 14.55
CA LYS A 16 -2.63 -8.66 15.86
C LYS A 16 -1.26 -7.99 16.05
N GLU A 17 -0.37 -8.13 15.08
CA GLU A 17 1.05 -7.74 15.26
C GLU A 17 1.32 -6.29 14.82
N ARG A 18 0.53 -5.76 13.89
CA ARG A 18 0.78 -4.45 13.27
C ARG A 18 -0.39 -3.48 13.41
N HIS A 19 -1.48 -3.90 14.06
CA HIS A 19 -2.68 -3.09 14.28
C HIS A 19 -3.23 -2.48 12.98
N ILE A 20 -3.11 -3.23 11.87
CA ILE A 20 -3.60 -2.82 10.54
C ILE A 20 -4.17 -4.03 9.79
N SER A 21 -5.09 -3.80 8.87
CA SER A 21 -5.79 -4.86 8.13
C SER A 21 -5.91 -4.57 6.64
N PHE A 22 -6.13 -5.59 5.83
CA PHE A 22 -6.40 -5.42 4.41
C PHE A 22 -7.74 -4.72 4.16
N GLU A 23 -8.75 -4.93 5.00
CA GLU A 23 -10.02 -4.23 4.91
C GLU A 23 -9.83 -2.71 5.06
N GLN A 24 -9.01 -2.29 6.03
CA GLN A 24 -8.66 -0.88 6.21
C GLN A 24 -7.92 -0.32 4.99
N ILE A 25 -6.93 -1.06 4.46
CA ILE A 25 -6.22 -0.66 3.24
C ILE A 25 -7.17 -0.47 2.06
N ILE A 26 -8.14 -1.37 1.88
CA ILE A 26 -9.10 -1.29 0.78
C ILE A 26 -9.99 -0.04 0.91
N ILE A 27 -10.40 0.33 2.13
CA ILE A 27 -11.13 1.58 2.36
C ILE A 27 -10.31 2.78 1.87
N HIS A 28 -9.02 2.86 2.23
CA HIS A 28 -8.13 3.93 1.78
C HIS A 28 -7.89 3.91 0.27
N LEU A 29 -7.68 2.74 -0.32
CA LEU A 29 -7.58 2.59 -1.77
C LEU A 29 -8.84 3.08 -2.49
N SER A 30 -10.03 2.76 -1.96
CA SER A 30 -11.31 3.18 -2.54
C SER A 30 -11.56 4.69 -2.45
N ARG A 31 -10.93 5.37 -1.49
CA ARG A 31 -10.97 6.84 -1.33
C ARG A 31 -9.96 7.57 -2.20
N GLY A 32 -9.01 6.84 -2.78
CA GLY A 32 -7.90 7.43 -3.51
C GLY A 32 -6.75 7.88 -2.61
N ASP A 33 -6.66 7.39 -1.37
CA ASP A 33 -5.61 7.70 -0.40
C ASP A 33 -4.29 6.98 -0.78
N VAL A 34 -3.81 7.22 -1.99
CA VAL A 34 -2.64 6.59 -2.60
C VAL A 34 -1.66 7.69 -2.97
N TRP A 35 -0.48 7.68 -2.36
CA TRP A 35 0.59 8.60 -2.71
C TRP A 35 1.17 8.26 -4.10
N LYS A 36 1.46 6.97 -4.33
CA LYS A 36 1.92 6.48 -5.64
C LYS A 36 1.80 4.97 -5.80
N VAL A 37 1.99 4.53 -7.04
CA VAL A 37 2.09 3.12 -7.43
C VAL A 37 3.40 2.92 -8.18
N THR A 38 4.15 1.87 -7.85
CA THR A 38 5.37 1.51 -8.57
C THR A 38 5.44 0.02 -8.83
N ASP A 39 6.27 -0.41 -9.77
CA ASP A 39 6.66 -1.82 -9.84
C ASP A 39 7.55 -2.18 -8.63
N HIS A 40 7.59 -3.46 -8.26
CA HIS A 40 8.57 -3.95 -7.30
C HIS A 40 9.98 -3.74 -7.88
N PRO A 41 10.95 -3.19 -7.12
CA PRO A 41 12.28 -2.85 -7.66
C PRO A 41 13.06 -4.07 -8.14
N ASP A 42 12.78 -5.24 -7.55
CA ASP A 42 13.35 -6.52 -7.93
C ASP A 42 12.29 -7.36 -8.65
N GLN A 43 12.11 -7.13 -9.95
CA GLN A 43 11.19 -7.90 -10.79
C GLN A 43 11.68 -9.32 -11.08
N SER A 44 12.99 -9.58 -10.95
CA SER A 44 13.55 -10.91 -11.16
C SER A 44 13.04 -11.89 -10.11
N ASN A 45 13.02 -11.49 -8.84
CA ASN A 45 12.50 -12.32 -7.75
C ASN A 45 10.98 -12.15 -7.53
N TYR A 46 10.40 -11.03 -7.97
CA TYR A 46 8.97 -10.73 -7.78
C TYR A 46 8.29 -10.32 -9.10
N PRO A 47 8.25 -11.22 -10.10
CA PRO A 47 7.73 -10.90 -11.42
C PRO A 47 6.25 -10.51 -11.36
N GLY A 48 5.92 -9.36 -11.96
CA GLY A 48 4.55 -8.85 -12.03
C GLY A 48 4.03 -8.26 -10.72
N GLN A 49 4.85 -8.22 -9.67
CA GLN A 49 4.50 -7.58 -8.41
C GLN A 49 4.64 -6.07 -8.51
N LYS A 50 3.62 -5.37 -8.02
CA LYS A 50 3.55 -3.91 -7.90
C LYS A 50 3.38 -3.52 -6.44
N LEU A 51 3.58 -2.24 -6.14
CA LEU A 51 3.55 -1.67 -4.81
C LEU A 51 2.58 -0.49 -4.78
N TYR A 52 1.55 -0.57 -3.93
CA TYR A 52 0.79 0.60 -3.52
C TYR A 52 1.50 1.29 -2.37
N PHE A 53 1.57 2.62 -2.40
CA PHE A 53 1.98 3.46 -1.27
C PHE A 53 0.73 4.16 -0.75
N VAL A 54 0.10 3.57 0.26
CA VAL A 54 -1.21 3.98 0.79
C VAL A 54 -1.01 4.89 1.99
N ILE A 55 -1.75 6.00 2.04
CA ILE A 55 -1.73 6.97 3.13
C ILE A 55 -2.78 6.52 4.17
N VAL A 56 -2.34 6.24 5.39
CA VAL A 56 -3.21 5.89 6.53
C VAL A 56 -2.75 6.72 7.72
N ASP A 57 -3.62 7.60 8.22
CA ASP A 57 -3.33 8.51 9.34
C ASP A 57 -1.99 9.26 9.18
N SER A 58 -1.77 9.84 7.98
CA SER A 58 -0.54 10.55 7.59
C SER A 58 0.74 9.69 7.58
N TYR A 59 0.60 8.36 7.64
CA TYR A 59 1.70 7.41 7.54
C TYR A 59 1.59 6.56 6.28
N ILE A 60 2.72 6.34 5.59
CA ILE A 60 2.73 5.55 4.36
C ILE A 60 2.91 4.06 4.66
N TYR A 61 1.97 3.27 4.18
CA TYR A 61 2.05 1.82 4.14
C TYR A 61 2.31 1.33 2.71
N VAL A 62 3.35 0.53 2.55
CA VAL A 62 3.66 -0.15 1.30
C VAL A 62 2.89 -1.47 1.27
N VAL A 63 2.09 -1.66 0.24
CA VAL A 63 1.23 -2.83 0.07
C VAL A 63 1.59 -3.52 -1.25
N PRO A 64 2.43 -4.56 -1.22
CA PRO A 64 2.73 -5.33 -2.41
C PRO A 64 1.51 -6.11 -2.90
N TYR A 65 1.29 -6.09 -4.21
CA TYR A 65 0.16 -6.75 -4.84
C TYR A 65 0.51 -7.30 -6.22
N ILE A 66 -0.28 -8.26 -6.68
CA ILE A 66 -0.27 -8.74 -8.07
C ILE A 66 -1.65 -8.53 -8.68
N VAL A 67 -1.67 -8.22 -9.97
CA VAL A 67 -2.91 -8.07 -10.75
C VAL A 67 -3.13 -9.37 -11.50
N GLU A 68 -4.25 -10.03 -11.20
CA GLU A 68 -4.73 -11.20 -11.91
C GLU A 68 -5.89 -10.81 -12.83
N LYS A 69 -6.40 -11.76 -13.61
CA LYS A 69 -7.47 -11.49 -14.59
C LYS A 69 -8.70 -10.83 -13.97
N ASP A 70 -9.14 -11.32 -12.81
CA ASP A 70 -10.41 -10.92 -12.19
C ASP A 70 -10.26 -10.25 -10.81
N TYR A 71 -9.04 -10.27 -10.24
CA TYR A 71 -8.80 -9.76 -8.89
C TYR A 71 -7.39 -9.17 -8.73
N ILE A 72 -7.24 -8.37 -7.68
CA ILE A 72 -5.96 -7.86 -7.17
C ILE A 72 -5.66 -8.59 -5.88
N PHE A 73 -4.53 -9.28 -5.82
CA PHE A 73 -4.12 -10.03 -4.63
C PHE A 73 -3.14 -9.24 -3.78
N LEU A 74 -3.52 -8.92 -2.54
CA LEU A 74 -2.67 -8.20 -1.59
C LEU A 74 -1.78 -9.18 -0.81
N LYS A 75 -0.45 -8.97 -0.86
CA LYS A 75 0.52 -9.91 -0.26
C LYS A 75 0.77 -9.61 1.22
N THR A 76 0.95 -8.34 1.59
CA THR A 76 1.26 -7.90 2.96
C THR A 76 1.09 -6.39 3.10
N ILE A 77 1.17 -5.87 4.32
CA ILE A 77 1.14 -4.43 4.63
C ILE A 77 2.42 -4.08 5.41
N ILE A 78 3.22 -3.16 4.90
CA ILE A 78 4.52 -2.80 5.47
C ILE A 78 4.54 -1.31 5.80
N PRO A 79 4.62 -0.92 7.09
CA PRO A 79 4.82 0.49 7.44
C PRO A 79 6.19 0.94 6.91
N SER A 80 6.24 2.10 6.24
CA SER A 80 7.48 2.60 5.65
C SER A 80 7.81 4.01 6.11
N ARG A 81 8.63 4.11 7.17
CA ARG A 81 9.17 5.39 7.65
C ARG A 81 9.85 6.20 6.55
N LYS A 82 10.59 5.53 5.67
CA LYS A 82 11.27 6.18 4.53
C LYS A 82 10.25 6.81 3.58
N ALA A 83 9.19 6.07 3.23
CA ALA A 83 8.15 6.59 2.36
C ALA A 83 7.37 7.73 3.02
N THR A 84 7.05 7.61 4.32
CA THR A 84 6.40 8.69 5.08
C THR A 84 7.23 9.97 5.07
N LYS A 85 8.53 9.88 5.31
CA LYS A 85 9.43 11.05 5.27
C LYS A 85 9.39 11.73 3.90
N MET A 86 9.55 10.96 2.83
CA MET A 86 9.51 11.49 1.46
C MET A 86 8.16 12.11 1.11
N TYR A 87 7.06 11.50 1.55
CA TYR A 87 5.71 12.05 1.37
C TYR A 87 5.57 13.41 2.08
N ASN A 88 6.01 13.51 3.33
CA ASN A 88 5.95 14.76 4.09
C ASN A 88 6.80 15.86 3.46
N GLU A 89 8.04 15.55 3.04
CA GLU A 89 8.91 16.49 2.33
C GLU A 89 8.25 16.99 1.03
N GLU A 90 7.56 16.11 0.29
CA GLU A 90 6.82 16.50 -0.90
C GLU A 90 5.63 17.41 -0.57
N GLN A 91 4.88 17.14 0.50
CA GLN A 91 3.77 18.00 0.94
C GLN A 91 4.24 19.38 1.41
N GLU A 92 5.35 19.46 2.14
CA GLU A 92 5.96 20.73 2.59
C GLU A 92 6.36 21.59 1.39
N ASN A 93 7.06 21.01 0.41
CA ASN A 93 7.45 21.72 -0.81
C ASN A 93 6.24 22.24 -1.62
N GLN A 94 5.13 21.51 -1.66
CA GLN A 94 3.91 21.96 -2.34
C GLN A 94 3.23 23.13 -1.62
N ASN A 95 3.33 23.19 -0.29
CA ASN A 95 2.78 24.27 0.50
C ASN A 95 3.60 25.56 0.41
N GLU A 96 4.91 25.47 0.19
CA GLU A 96 5.80 26.64 0.02
C GLU A 96 5.64 27.35 -1.35
N ILE A 97 5.06 26.67 -2.34
CA ILE A 97 4.84 27.21 -3.70
C ILE A 97 3.48 27.94 -3.83
N ARG A 98 2.62 27.84 -2.81
CA ARG A 98 1.24 28.38 -2.81
C ARG A 98 1.13 29.69 -2.04
#